data_AF-A0A3S1MNK0-F1
#
_entry.id   AF-A0A3S1MNK0-F1
#
_cell.length_a   1.000
_cell.length_b   1.000
_cell.length_c   1.000
_cell.angle_alpha   90.00
_cell.angle_beta   90.00
_cell.angle_gamma   90.00
#
_symmetry.space_group_name_H-M   'P 1'
#
loop_
_entity.id
_entity.type
_entity.pdbx_description
1 polymer ?
#
loop_
_entity_poly.entity_id
_entity_poly.type
_entity_poly.pdbx_seq_one_letter_code
_entity_poly.pdbx_strand_id
1 'polypeptide(L)'
;MRRDTFASYLAFAVAMAVAGPTAGKGAFADPDTLTLEDASGKAIQTLTVEQLKTEFPQQTYDTRTPWTKEDEKIVYRGPLLKDIWAKTGLANVAKVKVVAYDDFVSE
;
A
#
# COMPACT_ATOMS: atom_id res chain seq x y z
N MET A 1 -51.51 33.44 -27.86
CA MET A 1 -50.38 32.89 -27.08
C MET A 1 -49.28 32.48 -28.05
N ARG A 2 -48.03 32.66 -27.62
CA ARG A 2 -46.78 32.67 -28.40
C ARG A 2 -46.48 31.38 -29.18
N ARG A 3 -45.79 31.59 -30.31
CA ARG A 3 -45.04 30.63 -31.16
C ARG A 3 -44.05 29.82 -30.33
N ASP A 4 -43.62 28.65 -30.84
CA ASP A 4 -42.20 28.16 -30.91
C ASP A 4 -42.20 26.85 -31.74
N THR A 5 -41.64 26.76 -32.97
CA THR A 5 -40.23 26.41 -33.35
C THR A 5 -39.63 25.31 -32.45
N PHE A 6 -39.12 24.17 -32.92
CA PHE A 6 -37.78 23.89 -33.49
C PHE A 6 -37.74 22.38 -33.83
N ALA A 7 -37.37 21.94 -35.04
CA ALA A 7 -36.01 21.73 -35.55
C ALA A 7 -35.16 20.68 -34.78
N SER A 8 -34.94 19.54 -35.46
CA SER A 8 -33.69 18.77 -35.53
C SER A 8 -33.04 18.28 -34.22
N TYR A 9 -33.17 16.98 -33.93
CA TYR A 9 -32.26 16.28 -33.02
C TYR A 9 -31.18 15.56 -33.84
N LEU A 10 -30.04 16.23 -34.05
CA LEU A 10 -28.80 15.58 -34.45
C LEU A 10 -28.26 14.79 -33.24
N ALA A 11 -28.12 13.48 -33.40
CA ALA A 11 -27.44 12.63 -32.44
C ALA A 11 -25.93 12.96 -32.42
N PHE A 12 -25.43 13.41 -31.28
CA PHE A 12 -23.99 13.49 -31.01
C PHE A 12 -23.61 12.29 -30.14
N ALA A 13 -22.92 11.32 -30.74
CA ALA A 13 -22.31 10.21 -30.02
C ALA A 13 -21.08 10.73 -29.25
N VAL A 14 -21.17 10.78 -27.92
CA VAL A 14 -20.02 11.03 -27.06
C VAL A 14 -19.26 9.71 -26.91
N ALA A 15 -18.15 9.57 -27.64
CA ALA A 15 -17.17 8.53 -27.36
C ALA A 15 -16.44 8.91 -26.06
N MET A 16 -16.91 8.40 -24.92
CA MET A 16 -16.13 8.40 -23.69
C MET A 16 -14.98 7.42 -23.86
N ALA A 17 -13.82 7.94 -24.29
CA ALA A 17 -12.56 7.29 -24.00
C ALA A 17 -12.37 7.37 -22.48
N VAL A 18 -12.80 6.33 -21.77
CA VAL A 18 -12.33 6.07 -20.42
C VAL A 18 -10.84 5.79 -20.53
N ALA A 19 -10.05 6.86 -20.44
CA ALA A 19 -8.67 6.75 -19.96
C ALA A 19 -8.79 6.20 -18.54
N GLY A 20 -8.80 4.87 -18.43
CA GLY A 20 -8.63 4.21 -17.15
C GLY A 20 -7.35 4.75 -16.51
N PRO A 21 -7.30 4.85 -15.16
CA PRO A 21 -6.07 5.25 -14.51
C PRO A 21 -4.98 4.28 -14.97
N THR A 22 -4.02 4.78 -15.74
CA THR A 22 -2.75 4.10 -15.90
C THR A 22 -2.17 4.06 -14.50
N ALA A 23 -2.25 2.90 -13.84
CA ALA A 23 -1.49 2.65 -12.64
C ALA A 23 -0.04 3.00 -12.99
N GLY A 24 0.43 4.14 -12.48
CA GLY A 24 1.74 4.67 -12.81
C GLY A 24 2.78 3.65 -12.41
N LYS A 25 3.76 3.39 -13.29
CA LYS A 25 5.00 2.77 -12.88
C LYS A 25 5.68 3.73 -11.89
N GLY A 26 5.61 3.40 -10.61
CA GLY A 26 6.31 4.10 -9.54
C GLY A 26 5.57 3.90 -8.24
N ALA A 27 6.15 3.15 -7.30
CA ALA A 27 5.61 3.15 -5.94
C ALA A 27 6.67 2.88 -4.86
N PHE A 28 7.73 2.12 -5.12
CA PHE A 28 8.77 1.84 -4.13
C PHE A 28 10.13 2.35 -4.62
N ALA A 29 10.33 3.66 -4.53
CA ALA A 29 11.53 4.33 -5.04
C ALA A 29 12.75 4.16 -4.12
N ASP A 30 12.55 3.76 -2.86
CA ASP A 30 13.59 3.71 -1.84
C ASP A 30 13.48 2.44 -0.98
N PRO A 31 14.48 1.54 -1.01
CA PRO A 31 14.49 0.31 -0.21
C PRO A 31 14.62 0.56 1.30
N ASP A 32 14.99 1.78 1.74
CA ASP A 32 15.17 2.13 3.15
C ASP A 32 13.93 2.83 3.75
N THR A 33 12.77 2.71 3.08
CA THR A 33 11.50 3.26 3.56
C THR A 33 10.38 2.22 3.59
N LEU A 34 9.51 2.36 4.59
CA LEU A 34 8.26 1.63 4.69
C LEU A 34 7.10 2.59 4.46
N THR A 35 6.36 2.41 3.37
CA THR A 35 5.14 3.17 3.09
C THR A 35 3.92 2.35 3.47
N LEU A 36 3.04 2.96 4.25
CA LEU A 36 1.73 2.43 4.63
C LEU A 36 0.69 3.12 3.75
N GLU A 37 -0.09 2.32 3.04
CA GLU A 37 -1.14 2.80 2.15
C GLU A 37 -2.53 2.35 2.64
N ASP A 38 -3.56 3.15 2.34
CA ASP A 38 -4.93 2.69 2.48
C ASP A 38 -5.33 1.76 1.31
N ALA A 39 -6.55 1.22 1.37
CA ALA A 39 -7.07 0.33 0.33
C ALA A 39 -7.18 0.96 -1.07
N SER A 40 -7.12 2.30 -1.17
CA SER A 40 -7.11 3.03 -2.45
C SER A 40 -5.71 3.24 -3.02
N GLY A 41 -4.66 2.80 -2.31
CA GLY A 41 -3.25 3.03 -2.69
C GLY A 41 -2.76 4.42 -2.29
N LYS A 42 -3.49 5.14 -1.44
CA LYS A 42 -3.04 6.45 -0.94
C LYS A 42 -2.11 6.25 0.25
N ALA A 43 -0.92 6.82 0.18
CA ALA A 43 0.02 6.84 1.28
C ALA A 43 -0.57 7.54 2.52
N ILE A 44 -0.64 6.82 3.62
CA ILE A 44 -1.03 7.30 4.95
C ILE A 44 0.21 7.83 5.67
N GLN A 45 1.31 7.07 5.61
CA GLN A 45 2.57 7.43 6.24
C GLN A 45 3.73 6.70 5.55
N THR A 46 4.88 7.38 5.49
CA THR A 46 6.16 6.77 5.12
C THR A 46 7.10 6.88 6.31
N LEU A 47 7.72 5.77 6.68
CA LEU A 47 8.63 5.63 7.82
C LEU A 47 10.03 5.28 7.31
N THR A 48 11.05 5.98 7.81
CA THR A 48 12.44 5.58 7.56
C THR A 48 12.86 4.45 8.49
N VAL A 49 13.94 3.74 8.13
CA VAL A 49 14.57 2.76 9.03
C VAL A 49 14.94 3.36 10.40
N GLU A 50 15.36 4.62 10.46
CA GLU A 50 15.69 5.28 11.73
C GLU A 50 14.45 5.50 12.61
N GLN A 51 13.34 5.93 12.02
CA GLN A 51 12.07 6.06 12.74
C GLN A 51 11.56 4.71 13.23
N LEU A 52 11.67 3.66 12.41
CA LEU A 52 11.31 2.30 12.80
C LEU A 52 12.11 1.79 14.02
N LYS A 53 13.37 2.23 14.16
CA LYS A 53 14.25 1.85 15.28
C LYS A 53 14.00 2.65 16.55
N THR A 54 13.61 3.92 16.43
CA THR A 54 13.57 4.86 17.56
C THR A 54 12.17 5.17 18.06
N GLU A 55 11.17 5.15 17.18
CA GLU A 55 9.80 5.55 17.52
C GLU A 55 8.90 4.39 17.97
N PHE A 56 9.41 3.16 17.93
CA PHE A 56 8.66 1.94 18.22
C PHE A 56 9.45 1.01 19.16
N PRO A 57 8.76 0.28 20.06
CA PRO A 57 9.41 -0.73 20.90
C PRO A 57 10.08 -1.81 20.05
N GLN A 58 11.39 -1.98 20.23
CA GLN A 58 12.15 -3.00 19.51
C GLN A 58 11.96 -4.37 20.15
N GLN A 59 11.70 -5.37 19.32
CA GLN A 59 11.64 -6.76 19.74
C GLN A 59 12.81 -7.55 19.17
N THR A 60 13.13 -8.67 19.82
CA THR A 60 14.06 -9.67 19.31
C THR A 60 13.37 -11.02 19.32
N TYR A 61 13.32 -11.67 18.17
CA TYR A 61 12.75 -13.00 18.00
C TYR A 61 13.79 -13.96 17.46
N ASP A 62 13.88 -15.10 18.11
CA ASP A 62 14.59 -16.25 17.59
C ASP A 62 13.57 -17.14 16.86
N THR A 63 13.66 -17.17 15.53
CA THR A 63 12.70 -17.89 14.68
C THR A 63 13.40 -18.99 13.92
N ARG A 64 12.90 -20.22 14.08
CA ARG A 64 13.22 -21.33 13.18
C ARG A 64 12.40 -21.17 11.91
N THR A 65 13.06 -20.89 10.80
CA THR A 65 12.39 -20.86 9.50
C THR A 65 12.37 -22.26 8.88
N PRO A 66 11.29 -22.69 8.21
CA PRO A 66 11.19 -24.04 7.63
C PRO A 66 12.29 -24.44 6.64
N TRP A 67 13.00 -23.44 6.07
CA TRP A 67 14.06 -23.61 5.09
C TRP A 67 15.48 -23.49 5.67
N THR A 68 15.63 -23.29 6.99
CA THR A 68 16.96 -23.35 7.64
C THR A 68 17.29 -24.77 8.09
N LYS A 69 18.59 -25.06 8.24
CA LYS A 69 19.05 -26.34 8.80
C LYS A 69 18.49 -26.55 10.20
N GLU A 70 18.44 -27.80 10.64
CA GLU A 70 17.73 -28.21 11.87
C GLU A 70 18.16 -27.43 13.13
N ASP A 71 19.45 -27.08 13.23
CA ASP A 71 20.03 -26.33 14.35
C ASP A 71 20.26 -24.83 14.04
N GLU A 72 19.87 -24.37 12.85
CA GLU A 72 20.08 -23.00 12.43
C GLU A 72 18.87 -22.12 12.78
N LYS A 73 19.15 -21.18 13.68
CA LYS A 73 18.21 -20.22 14.22
C LYS A 73 18.54 -18.84 13.70
N ILE A 74 17.54 -18.15 13.13
CA ILE A 74 17.71 -16.78 12.65
C ILE A 74 17.14 -15.84 13.71
N VAL A 75 17.97 -14.88 14.13
CA VAL A 75 17.56 -13.82 15.04
C VAL A 75 17.06 -12.63 14.24
N TYR A 76 15.77 -12.33 14.39
CA TYR A 76 15.12 -11.15 13.83
C TYR A 76 15.00 -10.06 14.87
N ARG A 77 15.20 -8.81 14.45
CA ARG A 77 15.11 -7.63 15.30
C ARG A 77 14.31 -6.54 14.61
N GLY A 78 13.42 -5.88 15.35
CA GLY A 78 12.64 -4.77 14.82
C GLY A 78 11.37 -4.53 15.61
N PRO A 79 10.61 -3.50 15.23
CA PRO A 79 9.29 -3.24 15.78
C PRO A 79 8.29 -4.30 15.34
N LEU A 80 7.20 -4.43 16.10
CA LEU A 80 6.07 -5.27 15.69
C LEU A 80 5.19 -4.50 14.70
N LEU A 81 4.77 -5.17 13.62
CA LEU A 81 3.82 -4.61 12.66
C LEU A 81 2.52 -4.14 13.33
N LYS A 82 2.03 -4.88 14.34
CA LYS A 82 0.84 -4.46 15.10
C LYS A 82 1.00 -3.12 15.81
N ASP A 83 2.21 -2.80 16.28
CA ASP A 83 2.47 -1.54 16.99
C ASP A 83 2.59 -0.37 16.00
N ILE A 84 3.14 -0.64 14.82
CA ILE A 84 3.14 0.29 13.69
C ILE A 84 1.70 0.61 13.30
N TRP A 85 0.87 -0.41 13.04
CA TRP A 85 -0.54 -0.22 12.67
C TRP A 85 -1.37 0.49 13.74
N ALA A 86 -1.10 0.18 15.02
CA ALA A 86 -1.76 0.88 16.13
C ALA A 86 -1.47 2.38 16.13
N LYS A 87 -0.22 2.77 15.85
CA LYS A 87 0.20 4.18 15.80
C LYS A 87 -0.33 4.91 14.56
N THR A 88 -0.49 4.21 13.43
CA THR A 88 -0.87 4.81 12.14
C THR A 88 -2.36 4.76 11.83
N GLY A 89 -3.19 4.25 12.75
CA GLY A 89 -4.64 4.16 12.57
C GLY A 89 -5.10 2.96 11.75
N LEU A 90 -4.24 1.96 11.56
CA LEU A 90 -4.51 0.73 10.81
C LEU A 90 -4.79 -0.49 11.72
N ALA A 91 -4.99 -0.29 13.02
CA ALA A 91 -5.08 -1.38 14.01
C ALA A 91 -6.15 -2.46 13.73
N ASN A 92 -7.20 -2.12 12.98
CA ASN A 92 -8.37 -2.97 12.76
C ASN A 92 -8.51 -3.44 11.29
N VAL A 93 -7.43 -3.46 10.52
CA VAL A 93 -7.48 -3.96 9.13
C VAL A 93 -7.59 -5.49 9.10
N ALA A 94 -8.52 -6.00 8.31
CA ALA A 94 -8.78 -7.44 8.19
C ALA A 94 -7.83 -8.16 7.22
N LYS A 95 -7.20 -7.41 6.31
CA LYS A 95 -6.29 -7.92 5.28
C LYS A 95 -5.17 -6.92 5.07
N VAL A 96 -3.99 -7.43 4.75
CA VAL A 96 -2.79 -6.62 4.50
C VAL A 96 -2.13 -7.16 3.25
N LYS A 97 -1.83 -6.27 2.31
CA LYS A 97 -0.95 -6.56 1.18
C LYS A 97 0.43 -5.99 1.51
N VAL A 98 1.47 -6.81 1.35
CA VAL A 98 2.86 -6.40 1.48
C VAL A 98 3.49 -6.43 0.10
N VAL A 99 4.16 -5.34 -0.27
CA VAL A 99 4.93 -5.23 -1.51
C VAL A 99 6.36 -4.90 -1.15
N ALA A 100 7.30 -5.68 -1.65
CA ALA A 100 8.73 -5.46 -1.46
C ALA A 100 9.33 -4.66 -2.65
N TYR A 101 10.55 -4.17 -2.45
CA TYR A 101 11.27 -3.36 -3.44
C TYR A 101 11.52 -4.10 -4.77
N ASP A 102 11.64 -5.43 -4.74
CA ASP A 102 11.86 -6.30 -5.90
C ASP A 102 10.54 -6.74 -6.58
N ASP A 103 9.46 -5.98 -6.39
CA ASP A 103 8.11 -6.26 -6.87
C ASP A 103 7.49 -7.56 -6.33
N PHE A 104 8.07 -8.18 -5.30
CA PHE A 104 7.44 -9.30 -4.62
C PHE A 104 6.18 -8.85 -3.87
N VAL A 105 5.08 -9.58 -4.04
CA VAL A 105 3.78 -9.28 -3.42
C VAL A 105 3.31 -10.47 -2.58
N SER A 106 2.81 -10.17 -1.38
CA SER A 106 2.15 -11.14 -0.48
C SER A 106 0.85 -10.55 0.08
N GLU A 107 -0.18 -11.38 0.26
CA GLU A 107 -1.52 -11.00 0.77
C GLU A 107 -2.05 -11.99 1.82
#